data_AF-A0A9D9JK92-F1
#
_entry.id   AF-A0A9D9JK92-F1
#
_cell.length_a   1.000
_cell.length_b   1.000
_cell.length_c   1.000
_cell.angle_alpha   90.00
_cell.angle_beta   90.00
_cell.angle_gamma   90.00
#
_symmetry.space_group_name_H-M   'P 1'
#
loop_
_entity.id
_entity.type
_entity.pdbx_description
1 polymer ?
#
loop_
_entity_poly.entity_id
_entity_poly.type
_entity_poly.pdbx_seq_one_letter_code
_entity_poly.pdbx_strand_id
1 'polypeptide(L)'
;MSAHERAADAAHFLAGWGLRPDLIVMDLASDGEQLAELQRLLEDFPDTRLLVLASPLRALPEWLRQRASRILSRPFAVSDVVRVVGELAPLIDR
;
A
#
# COMPACT_ATOMS: atom_id res chain seq x y z
N MET A 1 7.77 17.96 -6.37
CA MET A 1 7.79 16.53 -6.06
C MET A 1 6.72 16.22 -5.01
N SER A 2 5.70 15.45 -5.38
CA SER A 2 4.59 15.05 -4.52
C SER A 2 5.05 14.04 -3.45
N ALA A 3 4.21 13.80 -2.42
CA ALA A 3 4.53 12.76 -1.41
C ALA A 3 4.60 11.35 -2.03
N HIS A 4 3.84 11.12 -3.11
CA HIS A 4 3.77 9.84 -3.80
C HIS A 4 5.00 9.59 -4.67
N GLU A 5 5.46 10.62 -5.40
CA GLU A 5 6.73 10.56 -6.14
C GLU A 5 7.89 10.25 -5.18
N ARG A 6 7.93 10.89 -4.00
CA ARG A 6 8.94 10.58 -2.98
C ARG A 6 8.88 9.15 -2.47
N ALA A 7 7.68 8.57 -2.34
CA ALA A 7 7.52 7.20 -1.88
C ALA A 7 7.97 6.19 -2.95
N ALA A 8 7.63 6.44 -4.22
CA ALA A 8 8.09 5.64 -5.35
C ALA A 8 9.62 5.70 -5.51
N ASP A 9 10.19 6.90 -5.39
CA ASP A 9 11.64 7.11 -5.43
C ASP A 9 12.35 6.42 -4.27
N ALA A 10 11.79 6.51 -3.05
CA ALA A 10 12.34 5.80 -1.89
C ALA A 10 12.31 4.28 -2.08
N ALA A 11 11.22 3.73 -2.61
CA ALA A 11 11.13 2.30 -2.89
C ALA A 11 12.14 1.86 -3.95
N HIS A 12 12.32 2.63 -5.03
CA HIS A 12 13.35 2.38 -6.05
C HIS A 12 14.77 2.43 -5.47
N PHE A 13 15.03 3.42 -4.62
CA PHE A 13 16.32 3.56 -3.95
C PHE A 13 16.62 2.36 -3.04
N LEU A 14 15.63 1.87 -2.29
CA LEU A 14 15.74 0.66 -1.49
C LEU A 14 15.95 -0.60 -2.35
N ALA A 15 15.30 -0.67 -3.52
CA ALA A 15 15.52 -1.73 -4.50
C ALA A 15 16.97 -1.80 -4.98
N GLY A 16 17.63 -0.63 -5.14
CA GLY A 16 19.06 -0.54 -5.45
C GLY A 16 19.96 -1.20 -4.39
N TRP A 17 19.46 -1.37 -3.17
CA TRP A 17 20.15 -2.08 -2.07
C TRP A 17 19.69 -3.54 -1.92
N GLY A 18 18.91 -4.06 -2.86
CA GLY A 18 18.33 -5.40 -2.80
C GLY A 18 17.17 -5.53 -1.81
N LEU A 19 16.69 -4.43 -1.23
CA LEU A 19 15.54 -4.43 -0.33
C LEU A 19 14.25 -4.36 -1.15
N ARG A 20 13.26 -5.16 -0.76
CA ARG A 20 11.93 -5.16 -1.35
C ARG A 20 10.91 -4.92 -0.25
N PRO A 21 9.87 -4.11 -0.49
CA PRO A 21 8.82 -3.92 0.51
C PRO A 21 8.00 -5.22 0.64
N ASP A 22 7.88 -5.75 1.86
CA ASP A 22 6.98 -6.89 2.12
C ASP A 22 5.51 -6.48 2.14
N LEU A 23 5.23 -5.23 2.52
CA LEU A 23 3.90 -4.64 2.63
C LEU A 23 3.91 -3.17 2.22
N ILE A 24 2.94 -2.80 1.39
CA ILE A 24 2.58 -1.42 1.09
C ILE A 24 1.24 -1.11 1.76
N VAL A 25 1.17 0.02 2.46
CA VAL A 25 -0.07 0.57 3.02
C VAL A 25 -0.44 1.82 2.25
N MET A 26 -1.63 1.82 1.66
CA MET A 26 -2.12 2.91 0.83
C MET A 26 -3.35 3.56 1.44
N ASP A 27 -3.30 4.87 1.69
CA ASP A 27 -4.47 5.67 2.11
C ASP A 27 -5.05 6.44 0.93
N LEU A 28 -6.23 6.02 0.46
CA LEU A 28 -6.93 6.61 -0.69
C LEU A 28 -7.78 7.82 -0.31
N ALA A 29 -7.27 8.63 0.61
CA ALA A 29 -7.88 9.90 1.00
C ALA A 29 -7.60 11.01 -0.03
N SER A 30 -6.55 10.88 -0.86
CA SER A 30 -6.08 11.94 -1.76
C SER A 30 -6.13 11.50 -3.23
N ASP A 31 -5.85 12.42 -4.13
CA ASP A 31 -6.42 12.44 -5.49
C ASP A 31 -5.79 11.41 -6.47
N GLY A 32 -6.39 11.24 -7.65
CA GLY A 32 -6.15 10.10 -8.57
C GLY A 32 -4.71 9.85 -9.04
N GLU A 33 -3.80 10.83 -8.91
CA GLU A 33 -2.35 10.64 -9.14
C GLU A 33 -1.75 9.53 -8.27
N GLN A 34 -2.34 9.30 -7.10
CA GLN A 34 -2.02 8.20 -6.19
C GLN A 34 -2.08 6.81 -6.83
N LEU A 35 -3.01 6.61 -7.76
CA LEU A 35 -3.30 5.27 -8.31
C LEU A 35 -2.29 4.87 -9.39
N ALA A 36 -1.85 5.82 -10.22
CA ALA A 36 -0.88 5.55 -11.27
C ALA A 36 0.48 5.13 -10.67
N GLU A 37 0.94 5.85 -9.64
CA GLU A 37 2.22 5.51 -9.01
C GLU A 37 2.16 4.28 -8.12
N LEU A 38 1.01 4.02 -7.50
CA LEU A 38 0.79 2.73 -6.85
C LEU A 38 0.85 1.58 -7.88
N GLN A 39 0.23 1.73 -9.04
CA GLN A 39 0.23 0.69 -10.07
C GLN A 39 1.66 0.40 -10.54
N ARG A 40 2.44 1.44 -10.86
CA ARG A 40 3.86 1.31 -11.26
C ARG A 40 4.68 0.61 -10.18
N LEU A 41 4.51 1.01 -8.92
CA LEU A 41 5.20 0.39 -7.78
C LEU A 41 4.85 -1.10 -7.61
N LEU A 42 3.59 -1.48 -7.84
CA LEU A 42 3.15 -2.88 -7.74
C LEU A 42 3.60 -3.72 -8.94
N GLU A 43 3.85 -3.10 -10.10
CA GLU A 43 4.47 -3.76 -11.26
C GLU A 43 5.95 -4.06 -10.98
N ASP A 44 6.67 -3.13 -10.34
CA ASP A 44 8.07 -3.33 -9.92
C ASP A 44 8.22 -4.37 -8.79
N PHE A 45 7.21 -4.46 -7.92
CA PHE A 45 7.19 -5.38 -6.78
C PHE A 45 5.91 -6.25 -6.74
N PRO A 46 5.78 -7.24 -7.65
CA PRO A 46 4.54 -7.99 -7.84
C PRO A 46 4.14 -8.84 -6.62
N ASP A 47 5.11 -9.29 -5.82
CA ASP A 47 4.88 -10.14 -4.64
C ASP A 47 4.53 -9.34 -3.36
N THR A 48 4.64 -8.01 -3.39
CA THR A 48 4.40 -7.16 -2.22
C THR A 48 2.93 -7.20 -1.80
N ARG A 49 2.67 -7.38 -0.50
CA ARG A 49 1.30 -7.33 0.02
C ARG A 49 0.79 -5.91 0.00
N LEU A 50 -0.52 -5.75 -0.19
CA LEU A 50 -1.15 -4.44 -0.29
C LEU A 50 -2.31 -4.30 0.70
N LEU A 51 -2.17 -3.37 1.63
CA LEU A 51 -3.25 -2.90 2.49
C LEU A 51 -3.81 -1.59 1.94
N VAL A 52 -5.10 -1.56 1.61
CA VAL A 52 -5.81 -0.35 1.17
C VAL A 52 -6.68 0.19 2.30
N LEU A 53 -6.47 1.45 2.67
CA LEU A 53 -7.34 2.21 3.56
C LEU A 53 -8.33 3.01 2.68
N ALA A 54 -9.58 2.57 2.68
CA ALA A 54 -10.61 3.07 1.78
C ALA A 54 -11.54 4.06 2.48
N SER A 55 -11.86 5.16 1.80
CA SER A 55 -12.98 6.03 2.18
C SER A 55 -14.29 5.44 1.61
N PRO A 56 -15.38 5.38 2.39
CA PRO A 56 -16.69 4.95 1.88
C PRO A 56 -17.24 5.87 0.78
N LEU A 57 -16.68 7.08 0.65
CA LEU A 57 -17.10 8.09 -0.33
C LEU A 57 -16.39 7.95 -1.68
N ARG A 58 -15.41 7.04 -1.82
CA ARG A 58 -14.65 6.86 -3.05
C ARG A 58 -14.76 5.42 -3.53
N ALA A 59 -15.13 5.26 -4.81
CA ALA A 59 -15.10 3.97 -5.45
C ALA A 59 -13.65 3.52 -5.65
N LEU A 60 -13.37 2.28 -5.26
CA LEU A 60 -12.10 1.64 -5.59
C LEU A 60 -12.14 1.15 -7.04
N PRO A 61 -11.09 1.37 -7.85
CA PRO A 61 -10.95 0.70 -9.13
C PRO A 61 -10.99 -0.83 -8.97
N GLU A 62 -11.53 -1.55 -9.96
CA GLU A 62 -11.65 -3.01 -9.88
C GLU A 62 -10.30 -3.71 -9.74
N TRP A 63 -9.30 -3.30 -10.52
CA TRP A 63 -7.95 -3.85 -10.43
C TRP A 63 -7.36 -3.73 -9.02
N LEU A 64 -7.64 -2.62 -8.33
CA LEU A 64 -7.14 -2.37 -6.99
C LEU A 64 -7.85 -3.25 -5.96
N ARG A 65 -9.16 -3.47 -6.14
CA ARG A 65 -9.92 -4.43 -5.33
C ARG A 65 -9.38 -5.85 -5.46
N GLN A 66 -8.97 -6.25 -6.65
CA GLN A 66 -8.40 -7.57 -6.92
C GLN A 66 -6.98 -7.71 -6.39
N ARG A 67 -6.16 -6.65 -6.48
CA ARG A 67 -4.76 -6.67 -6.07
C ARG A 67 -4.54 -6.50 -4.57
N ALA A 68 -5.48 -5.87 -3.87
CA ALA A 68 -5.40 -5.64 -2.43
C ALA A 68 -5.40 -6.96 -1.65
N SER A 69 -4.39 -7.18 -0.82
CA SER A 69 -4.37 -8.28 0.14
C SER A 69 -5.43 -8.07 1.23
N ARG A 70 -5.65 -6.81 1.62
CA ARG A 70 -6.72 -6.42 2.55
C ARG A 70 -7.21 -5.01 2.27
N ILE A 71 -8.49 -4.78 2.51
CA ILE A 71 -9.12 -3.46 2.43
C ILE A 71 -9.73 -3.14 3.79
N LEU A 72 -9.40 -1.98 4.35
CA LEU A 72 -10.01 -1.42 5.55
C LEU A 72 -10.84 -0.19 5.16
N SER A 73 -12.15 -0.31 5.25
CA SER A 73 -13.07 0.79 4.99
C SER A 73 -13.27 1.64 6.25
N ARG A 74 -13.20 2.98 6.12
CA ARG A 74 -13.49 3.90 7.21
C ARG A 74 -14.97 3.81 7.65
N PRO A 75 -15.28 4.00 8.94
CA PRO A 75 -14.34 4.32 10.03
C PRO A 75 -13.58 3.08 10.52
N PHE A 76 -12.30 3.28 10.86
CA PHE A 76 -11.46 2.28 11.54
C PHE A 76 -10.60 2.98 12.59
N ALA A 77 -10.18 2.26 13.62
CA ALA A 77 -9.22 2.73 14.61
C ALA A 77 -7.78 2.43 14.15
N VAL A 78 -6.81 3.14 14.71
CA VAL A 78 -5.38 2.85 14.47
C VAL A 78 -5.03 1.41 14.85
N SER A 79 -5.66 0.88 15.91
CA SER A 79 -5.51 -0.52 16.32
C SER A 79 -5.91 -1.53 15.24
N ASP A 80 -6.89 -1.19 14.40
CA ASP A 80 -7.29 -2.06 13.29
C ASP A 80 -6.20 -2.13 12.22
N VAL A 81 -5.57 -1.00 11.91
CA VAL A 81 -4.45 -0.93 10.97
C VAL A 81 -3.26 -1.71 11.51
N VAL A 82 -2.88 -1.48 12.77
CA VAL A 82 -1.77 -2.19 13.41
C VAL A 82 -1.99 -3.70 13.42
N ARG A 83 -3.20 -4.16 13.75
CA ARG A 83 -3.55 -5.58 13.72
C ARG A 83 -3.39 -6.17 12.32
N VAL A 84 -3.94 -5.52 11.30
CA VAL A 84 -3.85 -6.01 9.91
C VAL A 84 -2.41 -6.00 9.39
N VAL A 85 -1.63 -4.98 9.75
CA VAL A 85 -0.19 -4.94 9.42
C VAL A 85 0.53 -6.14 10.04
N GLY A 86 0.25 -6.47 11.30
CA GLY A 86 0.83 -7.65 11.95
C GLY A 86 0.41 -8.98 11.31
N GLU A 87 -0.81 -9.07 10.80
CA GLU A 87 -1.30 -10.25 10.05
C GLU A 87 -0.62 -10.39 8.68
N LEU A 88 -0.41 -9.27 7.97
CA LEU A 88 0.12 -9.26 6.61
C LEU A 88 1.65 -9.31 6.55
N ALA A 89 2.33 -8.67 7.49
CA ALA A 89 3.79 -8.63 7.56
C ALA A 89 4.22 -9.02 8.97
N PRO A 90 4.05 -10.31 9.36
CA PRO A 90 4.49 -10.77 10.66
C PRO A 90 5.98 -10.51 10.77
N LEU A 91 6.38 -9.84 11.85
CA LEU A 91 7.78 -9.78 12.21
C LEU A 91 8.25 -11.22 12.36
N ILE A 92 9.29 -11.60 11.61
CA ILE A 92 9.91 -12.91 11.77
C ILE A 92 10.33 -13.00 13.23
N ASP A 93 9.74 -13.94 13.98
CA ASP A 93 10.20 -14.31 15.32
C ASP A 93 11.70 -14.62 15.19
N ARG A 94 12.53 -13.76 15.80
CA ARG A 94 13.96 -14.00 15.95
C ARG A 94 14.21 -14.95 17.10
#